data_AF-A0A1Q7ZH87-F1
#
_entry.id   AF-A0A1Q7ZH87-F1
#
_cell.length_a   1.000
_cell.length_b   1.000
_cell.length_c   1.000
_cell.angle_alpha   90.00
_cell.angle_beta   90.00
_cell.angle_gamma   90.00
#
_symmetry.space_group_name_H-M   'P 1'
#
loop_
_entity.id
_entity.type
_entity.pdbx_description
1 polymer ?
#
loop_
_entity_poly.entity_id
_entity_poly.type
_entity_poly.pdbx_seq_one_letter_code
_entity_poly.pdbx_strand_id
1 'polypeptide(L)'
;MRILLVHNPKAGSEEHEGEDFIKALKETGHKAIYQSAKKRGIGKALKKKFDLILVAGGDGTVTKVARRLVAMKSEIPLAVLPVGTANNFARSLGFCLSKKELIEQLNDGKCDTFDVGLACGPWGKRYFFEGAGAGLFADYLRAPKKDELKSKAEAMRRHVRELRRRLQTYRARQWRIELDGSDLSGRYLLWHAMNIPSVGPVLTLAADAKTNDGTFDFVGAREEDRALLLDYFGARVAGKRRKFPLRAKRFTKMRLHWKDWPLHFDDALWPAEDEKAPGQCEIEVRVKNAALRIWRIE
;
A
#
# COMPACT_ATOMS: atom_id res chain seq x y z
N MET A 1 9.43 -22.50 14.65
CA MET A 1 8.39 -22.57 13.58
C MET A 1 8.94 -23.17 12.29
N ARG A 2 8.07 -23.67 11.40
CA ARG A 2 8.36 -23.91 9.98
C ARG A 2 8.03 -22.65 9.18
N ILE A 3 9.03 -22.06 8.56
CA ILE A 3 8.93 -20.72 7.96
C ILE A 3 9.21 -20.82 6.46
N LEU A 4 8.35 -20.20 5.65
CA LEU A 4 8.69 -19.88 4.27
C LEU A 4 9.28 -18.47 4.23
N LEU A 5 10.57 -18.37 3.91
CA LEU A 5 11.22 -17.09 3.64
C LEU A 5 11.08 -16.75 2.16
N VAL A 6 10.32 -15.70 1.85
CA VAL A 6 10.26 -15.11 0.51
C VAL A 6 11.10 -13.85 0.49
N HIS A 7 12.23 -13.87 -0.22
CA HIS A 7 13.21 -12.79 -0.17
C HIS A 7 13.47 -12.19 -1.56
N ASN A 8 13.49 -10.86 -1.66
CA ASN A 8 13.95 -10.15 -2.85
C ASN A 8 15.40 -9.68 -2.67
N PRO A 9 16.40 -10.37 -3.26
CA PRO A 9 17.81 -10.03 -3.10
C PRO A 9 18.22 -8.70 -3.74
N LYS A 10 17.34 -8.08 -4.53
CA LYS A 10 17.57 -6.76 -5.14
C LYS A 10 16.82 -5.64 -4.41
N ALA A 11 16.25 -5.90 -3.24
CA ALA A 11 15.50 -4.89 -2.49
C ALA A 11 16.42 -4.17 -1.50
N GLY A 12 16.42 -2.85 -1.53
CA GLY A 12 17.22 -2.04 -0.63
C GLY A 12 18.60 -1.69 -1.20
N SER A 13 19.40 -1.05 -0.37
CA SER A 13 20.80 -0.66 -0.65
C SER A 13 21.82 -1.61 -0.04
N GLU A 14 21.38 -2.51 0.85
CA GLU A 14 22.22 -3.51 1.48
C GLU A 14 22.02 -4.84 0.73
N GLU A 15 23.13 -5.48 0.34
CA GLU A 15 23.09 -6.85 -0.14
C GLU A 15 22.81 -7.75 1.06
N HIS A 16 21.56 -8.23 1.15
CA HIS A 16 21.24 -9.30 2.07
C HIS A 16 21.30 -10.61 1.31
N GLU A 17 22.13 -11.55 1.74
CA GLU A 17 22.11 -12.88 1.17
C GLU A 17 20.97 -13.69 1.77
N GLY A 18 20.30 -14.49 0.92
CA GLY A 18 19.24 -15.39 1.39
C GLY A 18 19.76 -16.42 2.41
N GLU A 19 21.05 -16.78 2.31
CA GLU A 19 21.70 -17.74 3.18
C GLU A 19 21.84 -17.21 4.62
N ASP A 20 22.20 -15.94 4.79
CA ASP A 20 22.28 -15.29 6.11
C ASP A 20 20.96 -15.38 6.87
N PHE A 21 19.85 -15.12 6.18
CA PHE A 21 18.53 -15.24 6.78
C PHE A 21 18.22 -16.67 7.21
N ILE A 22 18.52 -17.65 6.36
CA ILE A 22 18.28 -19.06 6.67
C ILE A 22 19.15 -19.50 7.86
N LYS A 23 20.39 -19.04 7.92
CA LYS A 23 21.29 -19.31 9.04
C LYS A 23 20.74 -18.72 10.34
N ALA A 24 20.41 -17.44 10.37
CA ALA A 24 19.87 -16.77 11.55
C ALA A 24 18.54 -17.38 12.03
N LEU A 25 17.65 -17.77 11.11
CA LEU A 25 16.41 -18.48 11.45
C LEU A 25 16.69 -19.87 12.04
N LYS A 26 17.70 -20.60 11.54
CA LYS A 26 18.09 -21.90 12.10
C LYS A 26 18.70 -21.77 13.50
N GLU A 27 19.54 -20.77 13.71
CA GLU A 27 20.18 -20.49 15.00
C GLU A 27 19.16 -20.15 16.10
N THR A 28 18.02 -19.55 15.71
CA THR A 28 16.87 -19.30 16.60
C THR A 28 15.87 -20.47 16.67
N GLY A 29 16.26 -21.66 16.19
CA GLY A 29 15.48 -22.89 16.30
C GLY A 29 14.34 -23.03 15.29
N HIS A 30 14.36 -22.27 14.18
CA HIS A 30 13.35 -22.35 13.14
C HIS A 30 13.78 -23.20 11.94
N LYS A 31 12.81 -23.92 11.36
CA LYS A 31 12.98 -24.67 10.12
C LYS A 31 12.57 -23.78 8.95
N ALA A 32 13.53 -23.18 8.26
CA ALA A 32 13.25 -22.23 7.18
C ALA A 32 13.46 -22.84 5.78
N ILE A 33 12.55 -22.54 4.85
CA ILE A 33 12.68 -22.82 3.41
C ILE A 33 12.82 -21.50 2.67
N TYR A 34 13.86 -21.39 1.84
CA TYR A 34 14.11 -20.20 1.04
C TYR A 34 13.37 -20.22 -0.30
N GLN A 35 12.76 -19.10 -0.67
CA GLN A 35 12.21 -18.84 -2.00
C GLN A 35 12.56 -17.43 -2.44
N SER A 36 13.34 -17.29 -3.50
CA SER A 36 13.59 -15.97 -4.09
C SER A 36 12.32 -15.40 -4.73
N ALA A 37 12.05 -14.12 -4.48
CA ALA A 37 10.94 -13.37 -5.08
C ALA A 37 11.12 -13.05 -6.58
N LYS A 38 12.35 -13.20 -7.09
CA LYS A 38 12.72 -13.01 -8.50
C LYS A 38 12.61 -14.29 -9.32
N LYS A 39 12.59 -15.46 -8.68
CA LYS A 39 12.45 -16.76 -9.35
C LYS A 39 10.98 -17.17 -9.43
N ARG A 40 10.63 -17.99 -10.43
CA ARG A 40 9.35 -18.71 -10.45
C ARG A 40 9.30 -19.66 -9.23
N GLY A 41 8.11 -19.99 -8.77
CA GLY A 41 7.93 -21.00 -7.71
C GLY A 41 7.20 -20.51 -6.45
N ILE A 42 7.08 -19.20 -6.23
CA ILE A 42 6.35 -18.64 -5.05
C ILE A 42 4.97 -19.29 -4.90
N GLY A 43 4.17 -19.34 -5.97
CA GLY A 43 2.84 -19.95 -5.90
C GLY A 43 2.83 -21.44 -5.57
N LYS A 44 3.88 -22.20 -5.94
CA LYS A 44 4.02 -23.61 -5.52
C LYS A 44 4.49 -23.71 -4.06
N ALA A 45 5.42 -22.86 -3.65
CA ALA A 45 5.92 -22.81 -2.28
C ALA A 45 4.79 -22.48 -1.30
N LEU A 46 3.97 -21.47 -1.59
CA LEU A 46 2.84 -21.05 -0.74
C LEU A 46 1.76 -22.12 -0.53
N LYS A 47 1.71 -23.19 -1.34
CA LYS A 47 0.76 -24.30 -1.17
C LYS A 47 1.22 -25.32 -0.13
N LYS A 48 2.47 -25.24 0.34
CA LYS A 48 2.99 -26.13 1.40
C LYS A 48 2.52 -25.63 2.77
N LYS A 49 2.55 -26.52 3.77
CA LYS A 49 2.20 -26.17 5.15
C LYS A 49 3.37 -25.48 5.83
N PHE A 50 3.15 -24.23 6.23
CA PHE A 50 4.06 -23.43 7.05
C PHE A 50 3.30 -22.85 8.23
N ASP A 51 4.03 -22.53 9.28
CA ASP A 51 3.47 -21.87 10.46
C ASP A 51 3.55 -20.35 10.29
N LEU A 52 4.48 -19.86 9.44
CA LEU A 52 4.67 -18.44 9.12
C LEU A 52 5.23 -18.25 7.71
N ILE A 53 4.82 -17.17 7.05
CA ILE A 53 5.48 -16.65 5.86
C ILE A 53 6.21 -15.36 6.21
N LEU A 54 7.53 -15.37 6.09
CA LEU A 54 8.37 -14.20 6.29
C LEU A 54 8.75 -13.61 4.93
N VAL A 55 8.35 -12.36 4.67
CA VAL A 55 8.71 -11.67 3.44
C VAL A 55 9.77 -10.61 3.71
N ALA A 56 10.98 -10.81 3.17
CA ALA A 56 12.04 -9.81 3.16
C ALA A 56 12.06 -9.09 1.80
N GLY A 57 11.53 -7.87 1.76
CA GLY A 57 11.49 -7.09 0.52
C GLY A 57 10.87 -5.69 0.69
N GLY A 58 10.63 -5.02 -0.44
CA GLY A 58 9.80 -3.81 -0.48
C GLY A 58 8.33 -4.12 -0.79
N ASP A 59 7.52 -3.06 -0.91
CA ASP A 59 6.05 -3.15 -1.08
C ASP A 59 5.64 -4.06 -2.25
N GLY A 60 6.31 -4.00 -3.40
CA GLY A 60 6.02 -4.87 -4.54
C GLY A 60 6.24 -6.37 -4.27
N THR A 61 7.20 -6.73 -3.40
CA THR A 61 7.39 -8.13 -2.98
C THR A 61 6.30 -8.54 -2.00
N VAL A 62 6.02 -7.69 -1.01
CA VAL A 62 5.03 -7.94 0.04
C VAL A 62 3.64 -8.10 -0.56
N THR A 63 3.19 -7.13 -1.37
CA THR A 63 1.87 -7.19 -2.03
C THR A 63 1.76 -8.36 -2.99
N LYS A 64 2.85 -8.77 -3.69
CA LYS A 64 2.84 -9.97 -4.53
C LYS A 64 2.53 -11.24 -3.73
N VAL A 65 3.11 -11.39 -2.54
CA VAL A 65 2.84 -12.53 -1.64
C VAL A 65 1.44 -12.41 -1.05
N ALA A 66 1.09 -11.25 -0.51
CA ALA A 66 -0.21 -10.98 0.10
C ALA A 66 -1.38 -11.25 -0.86
N ARG A 67 -1.31 -10.78 -2.13
CA ARG A 67 -2.33 -11.07 -3.16
C ARG A 67 -2.56 -12.56 -3.36
N ARG A 68 -1.50 -13.37 -3.32
CA ARG A 68 -1.61 -14.82 -3.45
C ARG A 68 -2.27 -15.44 -2.22
N LEU A 69 -1.88 -15.01 -1.02
CA LEU A 69 -2.49 -15.49 0.22
C LEU A 69 -3.98 -15.21 0.26
N VAL A 70 -4.39 -13.99 -0.09
CA VAL A 70 -5.81 -13.59 -0.18
C VAL A 70 -6.57 -14.41 -1.23
N ALA A 71 -5.97 -14.64 -2.40
CA ALA A 71 -6.58 -15.42 -3.47
C ALA A 71 -6.77 -16.89 -3.11
N MET A 72 -5.84 -17.46 -2.34
CA MET A 72 -5.89 -18.85 -1.87
C MET A 72 -6.69 -19.01 -0.57
N LYS A 73 -7.19 -17.92 0.04
CA LYS A 73 -7.81 -17.92 1.37
C LYS A 73 -6.90 -18.60 2.41
N SER A 74 -5.63 -18.21 2.40
CA SER A 74 -4.63 -18.78 3.30
C SER A 74 -4.76 -18.21 4.71
N GLU A 75 -4.79 -19.10 5.69
CA GLU A 75 -4.75 -18.74 7.13
C GLU A 75 -3.31 -18.61 7.67
N ILE A 76 -2.28 -18.97 6.89
CA ILE A 76 -0.88 -18.82 7.31
C ILE A 76 -0.56 -17.32 7.45
N PRO A 77 -0.06 -16.87 8.62
CA PRO A 77 0.22 -15.46 8.84
C PRO A 77 1.45 -14.97 8.07
N LEU A 78 1.45 -13.67 7.78
CA LEU A 78 2.50 -12.96 7.06
C LEU A 78 3.27 -12.04 8.02
N ALA A 79 4.58 -12.23 8.13
CA ALA A 79 5.52 -11.28 8.72
C ALA A 79 6.28 -10.55 7.60
N VAL A 80 6.68 -9.30 7.85
CA VAL A 80 7.41 -8.50 6.87
C VAL A 80 8.71 -7.97 7.47
N LEU A 81 9.81 -8.20 6.76
CA LEU A 81 11.05 -7.45 6.95
C LEU A 81 11.19 -6.39 5.85
N PRO A 82 11.01 -5.10 6.18
CA PRO A 82 10.97 -4.02 5.20
C PRO A 82 12.37 -3.57 4.75
N VAL A 83 12.97 -4.29 3.81
CA VAL A 83 14.29 -3.93 3.24
C VAL A 83 14.20 -3.00 2.03
N GLY A 84 13.00 -2.66 1.56
CA GLY A 84 12.80 -1.78 0.40
C GLY A 84 13.00 -0.27 0.66
N THR A 85 12.63 0.54 -0.33
CA THR A 85 12.78 2.00 -0.28
C THR A 85 11.64 2.70 0.48
N ALA A 86 10.38 2.42 0.10
CA ALA A 86 9.20 3.08 0.67
C ALA A 86 8.66 2.30 1.89
N ASN A 87 8.42 1.00 1.71
CA ASN A 87 7.91 0.07 2.73
C ASN A 87 6.62 0.56 3.38
N ASN A 88 5.71 1.13 2.58
CA ASN A 88 4.50 1.75 3.07
C ASN A 88 3.57 0.75 3.79
N PHE A 89 3.41 -0.45 3.22
CA PHE A 89 2.63 -1.52 3.83
C PHE A 89 3.19 -1.90 5.21
N ALA A 90 4.50 -2.16 5.26
CA ALA A 90 5.15 -2.62 6.47
C ALA A 90 5.15 -1.55 7.57
N ARG A 91 5.49 -0.30 7.21
CA ARG A 91 5.53 0.83 8.15
C ARG A 91 4.16 1.14 8.73
N SER A 92 3.11 1.06 7.91
CA SER A 92 1.74 1.30 8.37
C SER A 92 1.25 0.26 9.38
N LEU A 93 1.84 -0.94 9.35
CA LEU A 93 1.58 -2.02 10.31
C LEU A 93 2.56 -2.04 11.49
N GLY A 94 3.45 -1.04 11.59
CA GLY A 94 4.44 -0.94 12.67
C GLY A 94 5.63 -1.89 12.54
N PHE A 95 5.86 -2.52 11.37
CA PHE A 95 7.08 -3.28 11.14
C PHE A 95 8.28 -2.33 11.03
N CYS A 96 8.96 -2.14 12.16
CA CYS A 96 10.09 -1.22 12.31
C CYS A 96 11.39 -1.91 12.74
N LEU A 97 11.32 -3.22 13.04
CA LEU A 97 12.45 -4.00 13.54
C LEU A 97 13.53 -4.21 12.47
N SER A 98 14.78 -4.24 12.94
CA SER A 98 15.92 -4.71 12.16
C SER A 98 15.79 -6.20 11.84
N LYS A 99 16.61 -6.69 10.90
CA LYS A 99 16.70 -8.13 10.57
C LYS A 99 16.92 -8.99 11.82
N LYS A 100 17.86 -8.56 12.68
CA LYS A 100 18.26 -9.29 13.88
C LYS A 100 17.10 -9.35 14.89
N GLU A 101 16.56 -8.19 15.24
CA GLU A 101 15.45 -8.09 16.22
C GLU A 101 14.22 -8.90 15.76
N LEU A 102 13.83 -8.79 14.48
CA LEU A 102 12.69 -9.53 13.94
C LEU A 102 12.86 -11.04 14.07
N ILE A 103 14.07 -11.56 13.82
CA ILE A 103 14.35 -13.00 13.89
C ILE A 103 14.42 -13.47 15.34
N GLU A 104 15.05 -12.71 16.23
CA GLU A 104 15.18 -13.06 17.65
C GLU A 104 13.83 -13.08 18.37
N GLN A 105 12.92 -12.17 18.02
CA GLN A 105 11.62 -12.00 18.67
C GLN A 105 10.48 -12.73 17.95
N LEU A 106 10.79 -13.55 16.94
CA LEU A 106 9.77 -14.11 16.04
C LEU A 106 8.74 -15.01 16.76
N ASN A 107 9.16 -15.67 17.86
CA ASN A 107 8.29 -16.50 18.69
C ASN A 107 7.31 -15.69 19.53
N ASP A 108 7.60 -14.43 19.82
CA ASP A 108 6.78 -13.55 20.67
C ASP A 108 5.69 -12.84 19.87
N GLY A 109 5.68 -13.05 18.55
CA GLY A 109 4.71 -12.41 17.67
C GLY A 109 3.28 -12.87 17.93
N LYS A 110 2.34 -11.97 17.64
CA LYS A 110 0.90 -12.19 17.74
C LYS A 110 0.29 -12.14 16.35
N CYS A 111 -0.73 -12.95 16.15
CA CYS A 111 -1.47 -12.96 14.90
C CYS A 111 -2.63 -11.96 14.93
N ASP A 112 -2.54 -10.92 14.12
CA ASP A 112 -3.62 -9.96 13.85
C ASP A 112 -4.29 -10.29 12.50
N THR A 113 -5.44 -9.66 12.26
CA THR A 113 -6.14 -9.68 10.98
C THR A 113 -5.80 -8.45 10.14
N PHE A 114 -5.96 -8.57 8.83
CA PHE A 114 -5.82 -7.47 7.89
C PHE A 114 -6.92 -7.52 6.84
N ASP A 115 -7.66 -6.44 6.75
CA ASP A 115 -8.72 -6.17 5.80
C ASP A 115 -8.11 -5.79 4.45
N VAL A 116 -8.70 -6.29 3.37
CA VAL A 116 -8.17 -6.09 2.01
C VAL A 116 -9.21 -5.42 1.14
N GLY A 117 -8.78 -4.43 0.35
CA GLY A 117 -9.60 -3.82 -0.67
C GLY A 117 -9.87 -4.74 -1.84
N LEU A 118 -11.13 -4.84 -2.24
CA LEU A 118 -11.55 -5.50 -3.46
C LEU A 118 -12.26 -4.48 -4.35
N ALA A 119 -11.61 -4.16 -5.48
CA ALA A 119 -12.21 -3.37 -6.55
C ALA A 119 -12.72 -4.30 -7.66
N CYS A 120 -13.97 -4.13 -8.05
CA CYS A 120 -14.62 -4.80 -9.16
C CYS A 120 -14.94 -3.79 -10.25
N GLY A 121 -14.56 -4.08 -11.49
CA GLY A 121 -14.76 -3.21 -12.64
C GLY A 121 -14.51 -3.94 -13.97
N PRO A 122 -14.29 -3.20 -15.07
CA PRO A 122 -14.05 -3.79 -16.39
C PRO A 122 -12.89 -4.80 -16.47
N TRP A 123 -11.92 -4.70 -15.55
CA TRP A 123 -10.79 -5.62 -15.41
C TRP A 123 -11.09 -6.86 -14.56
N GLY A 124 -12.36 -7.08 -14.20
CA GLY A 124 -12.77 -8.11 -13.25
C GLY A 124 -12.50 -7.70 -11.81
N LYS A 125 -11.71 -8.49 -11.08
CA LYS A 125 -11.44 -8.32 -9.64
C LYS A 125 -9.99 -7.92 -9.41
N ARG A 126 -9.77 -6.86 -8.62
CA ARG A 126 -8.44 -6.41 -8.19
C ARG A 126 -8.38 -6.26 -6.68
N TYR A 127 -7.36 -6.85 -6.07
CA TYR A 127 -7.05 -6.65 -4.66
C TYR A 127 -6.02 -5.54 -4.47
N PHE A 128 -6.28 -4.66 -3.51
CA PHE A 128 -5.38 -3.61 -3.05
C PHE A 128 -5.26 -3.64 -1.51
N PHE A 129 -4.16 -3.12 -0.98
CA PHE A 129 -3.81 -3.24 0.44
C PHE A 129 -3.63 -1.90 1.12
N GLU A 130 -3.16 -0.90 0.39
CA GLU A 130 -2.86 0.43 0.91
C GLU A 130 -4.05 1.36 0.72
N GLY A 131 -4.56 1.40 -0.51
CA GLY A 131 -5.72 2.24 -0.84
C GLY A 131 -5.97 2.29 -2.34
N ALA A 132 -7.06 2.95 -2.70
CA ALA A 132 -7.40 3.27 -4.08
C ALA A 132 -7.67 4.77 -4.19
N GLY A 133 -7.34 5.39 -5.31
CA GLY A 133 -7.51 6.83 -5.46
C GLY A 133 -7.46 7.31 -6.89
N ALA A 134 -7.73 8.60 -7.06
CA ALA A 134 -7.67 9.27 -8.34
C ALA A 134 -7.36 10.77 -8.23
N GLY A 135 -7.28 11.42 -9.39
CA GLY A 135 -6.96 12.84 -9.49
C GLY A 135 -5.45 13.07 -9.43
N LEU A 136 -5.03 14.07 -8.65
CA LEU A 136 -3.64 14.52 -8.59
C LEU A 136 -2.62 13.37 -8.41
N PHE A 137 -2.93 12.39 -7.56
CA PHE A 137 -2.00 11.29 -7.26
C PHE A 137 -1.90 10.27 -8.40
N ALA A 138 -3.02 9.91 -9.03
CA ALA A 138 -3.00 9.04 -10.20
C ALA A 138 -2.23 9.68 -11.37
N ASP A 139 -2.46 10.97 -11.64
CA ASP A 139 -1.74 11.69 -12.70
C ASP A 139 -0.25 11.88 -12.38
N TYR A 140 0.08 11.98 -11.08
CA TYR A 140 1.47 11.99 -10.63
C TYR A 140 2.15 10.63 -10.85
N LEU A 141 1.47 9.53 -10.53
CA LEU A 141 2.00 8.18 -10.74
C LEU A 141 2.27 7.89 -12.21
N ARG A 142 1.42 8.39 -13.14
CA ARG A 142 1.55 8.19 -14.59
C ARG A 142 2.70 8.97 -15.23
N ALA A 143 3.28 9.93 -14.52
CA ALA A 143 4.33 10.76 -15.09
C ALA A 143 5.69 10.06 -15.00
N PRO A 144 6.52 10.14 -16.06
CA PRO A 144 7.84 9.52 -16.05
C PRO A 144 8.70 10.09 -14.90
N LYS A 145 9.34 9.18 -14.17
CA LYS A 145 10.24 9.52 -13.06
C LYS A 145 11.68 9.30 -13.51
N LYS A 146 12.51 10.35 -13.40
CA LYS A 146 13.98 10.22 -13.47
C LYS A 146 14.50 10.10 -12.06
N ASP A 147 14.83 8.92 -11.56
CA ASP A 147 15.36 8.76 -10.20
C ASP A 147 16.87 8.48 -10.22
N GLU A 148 17.64 9.54 -9.97
CA GLU A 148 19.08 9.53 -9.70
C GLU A 148 19.35 10.34 -8.42
N LEU A 149 18.76 9.94 -7.30
CA LEU A 149 18.91 10.66 -6.03
C LEU A 149 19.73 9.87 -5.01
N LYS A 150 20.56 10.61 -4.26
CA LYS A 150 21.56 10.09 -3.33
C LYS A 150 20.96 9.50 -2.06
N SER A 151 19.75 9.92 -1.64
CA SER A 151 19.10 9.41 -0.41
C SER A 151 17.58 9.24 -0.52
N LYS A 152 17.03 8.31 0.28
CA LYS A 152 15.58 8.03 0.35
C LYS A 152 14.77 9.27 0.76
N ALA A 153 15.26 10.05 1.72
CA ALA A 153 14.57 11.23 2.23
C ALA A 153 14.47 12.36 1.18
N GLU A 154 15.49 12.53 0.33
CA GLU A 154 15.47 13.49 -0.76
C GLU A 154 14.50 13.07 -1.87
N ALA A 155 14.47 11.78 -2.21
CA ALA A 155 13.50 11.23 -3.15
C ALA A 155 12.05 11.50 -2.70
N MET A 156 11.76 11.23 -1.43
CA MET A 156 10.45 11.48 -0.84
C MET A 156 10.07 12.97 -0.87
N ARG A 157 10.98 13.87 -0.48
CA ARG A 157 10.72 15.33 -0.53
C ARG A 157 10.49 15.83 -1.95
N ARG A 158 11.21 15.31 -2.93
CA ARG A 158 11.01 15.64 -4.35
C ARG A 158 9.63 15.23 -4.84
N HIS A 159 9.16 14.03 -4.49
CA HIS A 159 7.83 13.57 -4.87
C HIS A 159 6.73 14.50 -4.35
N VAL A 160 6.81 14.90 -3.07
CA VAL A 160 5.84 15.84 -2.48
C VAL A 160 5.96 17.25 -3.09
N ARG A 161 7.17 17.70 -3.40
CA ARG A 161 7.39 18.99 -4.09
C ARG A 161 6.73 19.00 -5.47
N GLU A 162 6.84 17.91 -6.21
CA GLU A 162 6.22 17.78 -7.52
C GLU A 162 4.68 17.73 -7.43
N LEU A 163 4.14 17.00 -6.46
CA LEU A 163 2.70 17.02 -6.16
C LEU A 163 2.21 18.43 -5.84
N ARG A 164 2.93 19.16 -4.98
CA ARG A 164 2.63 20.55 -4.63
C ARG A 164 2.67 21.47 -5.85
N ARG A 165 3.68 21.33 -6.71
CA ARG A 165 3.82 22.13 -7.95
C ARG A 165 2.64 21.88 -8.88
N ARG A 166 2.28 20.63 -9.14
CA ARG A 166 1.12 20.28 -9.98
C ARG A 166 -0.18 20.80 -9.38
N LEU A 167 -0.33 20.68 -8.07
CA LEU A 167 -1.50 21.18 -7.35
C LEU A 167 -1.71 22.69 -7.51
N GLN A 168 -0.72 23.50 -7.92
CA GLN A 168 -0.98 24.94 -8.14
C GLN A 168 -1.95 25.20 -9.30
N THR A 169 -1.93 24.36 -10.34
CA THR A 169 -2.74 24.53 -11.55
C THR A 169 -3.65 23.34 -11.87
N TYR A 170 -3.59 22.27 -11.06
CA TYR A 170 -4.38 21.06 -11.25
C TYR A 170 -5.88 21.36 -11.19
N ARG A 171 -6.67 21.04 -12.22
CA ARG A 171 -8.12 21.30 -12.21
C ARG A 171 -8.89 20.18 -11.51
N ALA A 172 -9.79 20.53 -10.60
CA ALA A 172 -10.71 19.56 -10.01
C ALA A 172 -11.58 18.90 -11.09
N ARG A 173 -11.72 17.58 -11.04
CA ARG A 173 -12.49 16.76 -12.00
C ARG A 173 -13.81 16.33 -11.40
N GLN A 174 -14.86 16.23 -12.21
CA GLN A 174 -16.16 15.74 -11.77
C GLN A 174 -16.11 14.22 -11.54
N TRP A 175 -16.62 13.78 -10.41
CA TRP A 175 -16.77 12.38 -10.04
C TRP A 175 -18.20 12.11 -9.56
N ARG A 176 -18.71 10.91 -9.82
CA ARG A 176 -19.91 10.39 -9.16
C ARG A 176 -19.48 9.33 -8.17
N ILE A 177 -19.59 9.64 -6.88
CA ILE A 177 -19.10 8.80 -5.78
C ILE A 177 -20.26 8.56 -4.85
N GLU A 178 -20.58 7.30 -4.58
CA GLU A 178 -21.52 6.91 -3.54
C GLU A 178 -20.74 6.12 -2.47
N LEU A 179 -20.91 6.46 -1.20
CA LEU A 179 -20.33 5.75 -0.06
C LEU A 179 -21.46 5.23 0.82
N ASP A 180 -21.61 3.91 0.92
CA ASP A 180 -22.67 3.25 1.71
C ASP A 180 -24.07 3.86 1.45
N GLY A 181 -24.41 4.15 0.19
CA GLY A 181 -25.68 4.76 -0.21
C GLY A 181 -25.75 6.30 -0.06
N SER A 182 -24.74 6.95 0.53
CA SER A 182 -24.63 8.41 0.57
C SER A 182 -23.96 8.96 -0.68
N ASP A 183 -24.60 9.89 -1.38
CA ASP A 183 -23.97 10.60 -2.50
C ASP A 183 -22.90 11.59 -2.03
N LEU A 184 -21.69 11.46 -2.56
CA LEU A 184 -20.55 12.36 -2.40
C LEU A 184 -20.06 12.88 -3.77
N SER A 185 -20.89 12.81 -4.79
CA SER A 185 -20.59 13.35 -6.12
C SER A 185 -20.15 14.81 -6.04
N GLY A 186 -19.19 15.18 -6.89
CA GLY A 186 -18.63 16.52 -6.87
C GLY A 186 -17.33 16.64 -7.66
N ARG A 187 -16.73 17.82 -7.59
CA ARG A 187 -15.44 18.10 -8.22
C ARG A 187 -14.31 17.93 -7.22
N TYR A 188 -13.36 17.06 -7.53
CA TYR A 188 -12.24 16.74 -6.65
C TYR A 188 -10.89 16.99 -7.34
N LEU A 189 -9.96 17.60 -6.61
CA LEU A 189 -8.54 17.65 -6.95
C LEU A 189 -7.90 16.27 -6.78
N LEU A 190 -8.29 15.57 -5.72
CA LEU A 190 -7.98 14.18 -5.46
C LEU A 190 -9.06 13.58 -4.55
N TRP A 191 -9.20 12.26 -4.60
CA TRP A 191 -9.92 11.48 -3.61
C TRP A 191 -9.25 10.12 -3.44
N HIS A 192 -9.36 9.57 -2.23
CA HIS A 192 -8.73 8.33 -1.81
C HIS A 192 -9.65 7.52 -0.89
N ALA A 193 -9.78 6.24 -1.18
CA ALA A 193 -10.21 5.18 -0.28
C ALA A 193 -8.99 4.61 0.43
N MET A 194 -8.78 4.95 1.70
CA MET A 194 -7.61 4.58 2.48
C MET A 194 -7.87 3.32 3.30
N ASN A 195 -7.00 2.32 3.19
CA ASN A 195 -6.96 1.15 4.09
C ASN A 195 -5.84 1.28 5.12
N ILE A 196 -4.74 1.95 4.75
CA ILE A 196 -3.67 2.34 5.67
C ILE A 196 -3.63 3.86 5.84
N PRO A 197 -2.98 4.39 6.90
CA PRO A 197 -3.00 5.82 7.17
C PRO A 197 -2.34 6.73 6.13
N SER A 198 -1.42 6.20 5.31
CA SER A 198 -0.52 7.01 4.48
C SER A 198 -0.47 6.59 3.01
N VAL A 199 -0.38 7.59 2.12
CA VAL A 199 -0.05 7.41 0.70
C VAL A 199 1.44 7.61 0.53
N GLY A 200 2.15 6.52 0.30
CA GLY A 200 3.60 6.51 0.37
C GLY A 200 4.12 6.92 1.75
N PRO A 201 5.45 7.04 1.90
CA PRO A 201 6.08 7.11 3.21
C PRO A 201 5.95 8.46 3.94
N VAL A 202 5.33 9.48 3.33
CA VAL A 202 5.30 10.86 3.87
C VAL A 202 3.92 11.48 3.97
N LEU A 203 2.91 11.02 3.24
CA LEU A 203 1.60 11.69 3.21
C LEU A 203 0.60 10.88 4.04
N THR A 204 0.53 11.15 5.34
CA THR A 204 -0.50 10.61 6.22
C THR A 204 -1.79 11.39 6.01
N LEU A 205 -2.76 10.79 5.32
CA LEU A 205 -4.04 11.42 4.98
C LEU A 205 -5.17 11.01 5.92
N ALA A 206 -5.13 9.77 6.41
CA ALA A 206 -6.14 9.21 7.31
C ALA A 206 -5.44 8.65 8.56
N ALA A 207 -5.00 9.54 9.46
CA ALA A 207 -4.17 9.15 10.62
C ALA A 207 -4.81 8.08 11.52
N ASP A 208 -6.14 8.04 11.55
CA ASP A 208 -6.94 7.13 12.38
C ASP A 208 -7.37 5.86 11.64
N ALA A 209 -6.91 5.63 10.41
CA ALA A 209 -7.23 4.45 9.62
C ALA A 209 -6.68 3.19 10.28
N LYS A 210 -7.52 2.15 10.32
CA LYS A 210 -7.17 0.83 10.87
C LYS A 210 -7.33 -0.21 9.79
N THR A 211 -6.44 -1.19 9.80
CA THR A 211 -6.42 -2.25 8.79
C THR A 211 -7.23 -3.48 9.19
N ASN A 212 -8.01 -3.41 10.28
CA ASN A 212 -8.71 -4.56 10.87
C ASN A 212 -10.06 -4.18 11.51
N ASP A 213 -10.65 -3.05 11.08
CA ASP A 213 -11.92 -2.55 11.62
C ASP A 213 -13.12 -2.71 10.66
N GLY A 214 -12.89 -3.36 9.52
CA GLY A 214 -13.89 -3.62 8.50
C GLY A 214 -14.30 -2.41 7.68
N THR A 215 -13.56 -1.30 7.75
CA THR A 215 -13.87 -0.05 7.04
C THR A 215 -12.68 0.49 6.25
N PHE A 216 -12.97 1.38 5.29
CA PHE A 216 -12.00 2.29 4.69
C PHE A 216 -12.26 3.71 5.17
N ASP A 217 -11.24 4.56 5.06
CA ASP A 217 -11.32 5.99 5.28
C ASP A 217 -11.32 6.75 3.94
N PHE A 218 -12.44 7.36 3.59
CA PHE A 218 -12.54 8.23 2.42
C PHE A 218 -11.96 9.61 2.73
N VAL A 219 -10.97 10.02 1.96
CA VAL A 219 -10.40 11.37 1.98
C VAL A 219 -10.59 12.00 0.61
N GLY A 220 -11.25 13.16 0.54
CA GLY A 220 -11.44 13.90 -0.71
C GLY A 220 -11.12 15.37 -0.54
N ALA A 221 -10.38 15.93 -1.49
CA ALA A 221 -10.06 17.36 -1.54
C ALA A 221 -10.75 18.00 -2.75
N ARG A 222 -11.55 19.04 -2.49
CA ARG A 222 -12.25 19.82 -3.50
C ARG A 222 -11.46 21.07 -3.86
N GLU A 223 -11.99 21.88 -4.77
CA GLU A 223 -11.31 23.08 -5.27
C GLU A 223 -11.07 24.09 -4.14
N GLU A 224 -12.04 24.26 -3.25
CA GLU A 224 -11.98 25.08 -2.05
C GLU A 224 -10.89 24.66 -1.05
N ASP A 225 -10.50 23.37 -1.06
CA ASP A 225 -9.48 22.82 -0.16
C ASP A 225 -8.04 23.03 -0.66
N ARG A 226 -7.86 23.61 -1.87
CA ARG A 226 -6.55 23.73 -2.52
C ARG A 226 -5.50 24.39 -1.63
N ALA A 227 -5.87 25.48 -0.96
CA ALA A 227 -4.97 26.22 -0.07
C ALA A 227 -4.49 25.34 1.10
N LEU A 228 -5.40 24.57 1.70
CA LEU A 228 -5.10 23.63 2.79
C LEU A 228 -4.14 22.52 2.33
N LEU A 229 -4.36 21.97 1.13
CA LEU A 229 -3.47 20.95 0.58
C LEU A 229 -2.08 21.52 0.22
N LEU A 230 -2.01 22.72 -0.36
CA LEU A 230 -0.75 23.39 -0.69
C LEU A 230 0.10 23.65 0.55
N ASP A 231 -0.55 24.04 1.64
CA ASP A 231 0.07 24.28 2.95
C ASP A 231 0.52 22.96 3.60
N TYR A 232 -0.32 21.91 3.57
CA TYR A 232 0.05 20.58 4.04
C TYR A 232 1.26 20.03 3.27
N PHE A 233 1.24 20.03 1.94
CA PHE A 233 2.39 19.58 1.14
C PHE A 233 3.62 20.46 1.36
N GLY A 234 3.45 21.78 1.54
CA GLY A 234 4.53 22.70 1.90
C GLY A 234 5.23 22.31 3.20
N ALA A 235 4.46 22.01 4.25
CA ALA A 235 4.99 21.53 5.52
C ALA A 235 5.77 20.21 5.36
N ARG A 236 5.25 19.26 4.57
CA ARG A 236 5.92 17.98 4.32
C ARG A 236 7.21 18.14 3.51
N VAL A 237 7.26 19.04 2.52
CA VAL A 237 8.49 19.39 1.80
C VAL A 237 9.54 19.97 2.74
N ALA A 238 9.12 20.80 3.70
CA ALA A 238 9.97 21.36 4.75
C ALA A 238 10.35 20.34 5.85
N GLY A 239 9.96 19.07 5.73
CA GLY A 239 10.25 18.01 6.70
C GLY A 239 9.40 18.08 7.98
N LYS A 240 8.45 19.01 8.07
CA LYS A 240 7.59 19.17 9.25
C LYS A 240 6.49 18.11 9.26
N ARG A 241 6.22 17.53 10.43
CA ARG A 241 5.01 16.71 10.67
C ARG A 241 3.82 17.65 10.84
N ARG A 242 2.72 17.37 10.14
CA ARG A 242 1.48 18.13 10.26
C ARG A 242 0.31 17.19 10.09
N LYS A 243 -0.75 17.39 10.88
CA LYS A 243 -2.01 16.66 10.70
C LYS A 243 -2.62 17.04 9.35
N PHE A 244 -3.17 16.06 8.64
CA PHE A 244 -3.90 16.33 7.41
C PHE A 244 -5.15 17.17 7.73
N PRO A 245 -5.41 18.26 6.99
CA PRO A 245 -6.44 19.22 7.38
C PRO A 245 -7.86 18.75 7.06
N LEU A 246 -8.04 17.80 6.14
CA LEU A 246 -9.37 17.32 5.76
C LEU A 246 -9.74 16.08 6.56
N ARG A 247 -11.02 15.99 6.91
CA ARG A 247 -11.56 14.85 7.67
C ARG A 247 -11.82 13.66 6.77
N ALA A 248 -11.49 12.48 7.25
CA ALA A 248 -11.88 11.24 6.61
C ALA A 248 -13.34 10.88 6.95
N LYS A 249 -14.03 10.22 6.02
CA LYS A 249 -15.34 9.59 6.25
C LYS A 249 -15.19 8.07 6.13
N ARG A 250 -15.54 7.34 7.18
CA ARG A 250 -15.50 5.88 7.14
C ARG A 250 -16.59 5.31 6.25
N PHE A 251 -16.29 4.24 5.54
CA PHE A 251 -17.24 3.53 4.69
C PHE A 251 -16.86 2.07 4.48
N THR A 252 -17.80 1.22 4.06
CA THR A 252 -17.55 -0.20 3.77
C THR A 252 -17.64 -0.53 2.28
N LYS A 253 -18.47 0.23 1.55
CA LYS A 253 -18.73 0.08 0.12
C LYS A 253 -18.72 1.44 -0.55
N MET A 254 -17.99 1.53 -1.66
CA MET A 254 -17.99 2.69 -2.56
C MET A 254 -18.41 2.26 -3.95
N ARG A 255 -19.33 3.01 -4.57
CA ARG A 255 -19.56 2.96 -6.01
C ARG A 255 -19.00 4.22 -6.64
N LEU A 256 -18.31 4.05 -7.76
CA LEU A 256 -17.73 5.16 -8.49
C LEU A 256 -18.13 5.03 -9.95
N HIS A 257 -18.74 6.07 -10.48
CA HIS A 257 -18.82 6.29 -11.92
C HIS A 257 -17.87 7.40 -12.31
N TRP A 258 -17.03 7.13 -13.29
CA TRP A 258 -16.11 8.11 -13.82
C TRP A 258 -15.89 7.93 -15.30
N LYS A 259 -15.20 8.90 -15.89
CA LYS A 259 -14.95 8.96 -17.33
C LYS A 259 -13.51 9.41 -17.56
N ASP A 260 -12.79 8.70 -18.43
CA ASP A 260 -11.51 9.09 -19.06
C ASP A 260 -10.27 9.27 -18.15
N TRP A 261 -10.42 9.30 -16.82
CA TRP A 261 -9.30 9.57 -15.90
C TRP A 261 -8.72 8.30 -15.28
N PRO A 262 -7.40 8.26 -15.04
CA PRO A 262 -6.77 7.12 -14.38
C PRO A 262 -7.20 7.04 -12.92
N LEU A 263 -7.37 5.80 -12.47
CA LEU A 263 -7.39 5.42 -11.06
C LEU A 263 -6.04 4.83 -10.70
N HIS A 264 -5.76 4.69 -9.41
CA HIS A 264 -4.71 3.81 -8.94
C HIS A 264 -5.21 2.94 -7.79
N PHE A 265 -4.60 1.78 -7.68
CA PHE A 265 -4.81 0.78 -6.63
C PHE A 265 -3.45 0.41 -6.09
N ASP A 266 -3.14 0.78 -4.86
CA ASP A 266 -1.78 0.85 -4.34
C ASP A 266 -0.90 1.73 -5.26
N ASP A 267 0.23 1.20 -5.74
CA ASP A 267 1.14 1.81 -6.70
C ASP A 267 0.80 1.54 -8.17
N ALA A 268 -0.23 0.73 -8.45
CA ALA A 268 -0.60 0.32 -9.79
C ALA A 268 -1.68 1.23 -10.38
N LEU A 269 -1.40 1.78 -11.56
CA LEU A 269 -2.37 2.55 -12.33
C LEU A 269 -3.40 1.64 -13.00
N TRP A 270 -4.61 2.18 -13.15
CA TRP A 270 -5.59 1.65 -14.07
C TRP A 270 -6.26 2.77 -14.86
N PRO A 271 -6.31 2.67 -16.20
CA PRO A 271 -5.58 1.70 -17.03
C PRO A 271 -4.06 1.82 -16.87
N ALA A 272 -3.32 0.87 -17.46
CA ALA A 272 -1.86 0.98 -17.52
C ALA A 272 -1.44 2.26 -18.28
N GLU A 273 -0.17 2.69 -18.13
CA GLU A 273 0.31 3.97 -18.67
C GLU A 273 0.12 4.12 -20.19
N ASP A 274 0.13 3.00 -20.92
CA ASP A 274 -0.02 2.86 -22.36
C ASP A 274 -1.46 2.56 -22.81
N GLU A 275 -2.40 2.44 -21.87
CA GLU A 275 -3.79 2.10 -22.14
C GLU A 275 -4.72 3.32 -21.95
N LYS A 276 -5.73 3.43 -22.81
CA LYS A 276 -6.80 4.43 -22.64
C LYS A 276 -7.86 3.90 -21.67
N ALA A 277 -8.39 4.81 -20.85
CA ALA A 277 -9.53 4.48 -20.00
C ALA A 277 -10.70 4.07 -20.89
N PRO A 278 -11.30 2.89 -20.69
CA PRO A 278 -12.57 2.59 -21.33
C PRO A 278 -13.57 3.62 -20.84
N GLY A 279 -14.38 4.18 -21.76
CA GLY A 279 -15.16 5.41 -21.60
C GLY A 279 -15.86 5.60 -20.25
N GLN A 280 -17.19 5.45 -20.21
CA GLN A 280 -17.90 5.51 -18.93
C GLN A 280 -17.86 4.14 -18.26
N CYS A 281 -17.26 4.06 -17.08
CA CYS A 281 -17.17 2.82 -16.31
C CYS A 281 -17.73 3.01 -14.91
N GLU A 282 -18.33 1.95 -14.38
CA GLU A 282 -18.69 1.81 -12.98
C GLU A 282 -17.68 0.88 -12.31
N ILE A 283 -17.22 1.25 -11.12
CA ILE A 283 -16.53 0.32 -10.22
C ILE A 283 -17.24 0.26 -8.89
N GLU A 284 -17.14 -0.92 -8.29
CA GLU A 284 -17.48 -1.14 -6.90
C GLU A 284 -16.19 -1.43 -6.11
N VAL A 285 -15.97 -0.71 -5.03
CA VAL A 285 -14.91 -0.97 -4.06
C VAL A 285 -15.56 -1.42 -2.76
N ARG A 286 -15.05 -2.51 -2.18
CA ARG A 286 -15.55 -3.06 -0.91
C ARG A 286 -14.43 -3.60 -0.05
N VAL A 287 -14.65 -3.56 1.27
CA VAL A 287 -13.76 -4.17 2.24
C VAL A 287 -13.95 -5.69 2.24
N LYS A 288 -12.85 -6.43 2.25
CA LYS A 288 -12.83 -7.86 2.53
C LYS A 288 -12.25 -8.07 3.92
N ASN A 289 -13.13 -8.23 4.90
CA ASN A 289 -12.77 -8.34 6.32
C ASN A 289 -11.85 -9.52 6.57
N ALA A 290 -10.83 -9.31 7.42
CA ALA A 290 -9.87 -10.30 7.91
C ALA A 290 -9.30 -11.20 6.79
N ALA A 291 -9.10 -10.66 5.59
CA ALA A 291 -8.74 -11.42 4.40
C ALA A 291 -7.28 -11.92 4.41
N LEU A 292 -6.47 -11.39 5.30
CA LEU A 292 -5.08 -11.77 5.51
C LEU A 292 -4.79 -11.84 7.01
N ARG A 293 -3.90 -12.75 7.40
CA ARG A 293 -3.37 -12.87 8.77
C ARG A 293 -1.98 -12.23 8.81
N ILE A 294 -1.73 -11.33 9.76
CA ILE A 294 -0.45 -10.64 9.92
C ILE A 294 0.20 -11.10 11.22
N TRP A 295 1.45 -11.52 11.15
CA TRP A 295 2.25 -11.83 12.34
C TRP A 295 2.99 -10.56 12.76
N ARG A 296 2.57 -9.95 13.86
CA ARG A 296 3.14 -8.71 14.39
C ARG A 296 4.00 -9.03 15.59
N ILE A 297 5.18 -8.43 15.63
CA ILE A 297 6.05 -8.41 16.80
C ILE A 297 5.93 -6.99 17.37
N GLU A 298 5.62 -6.90 18.66
CA GLU A 298 5.39 -5.63 19.37
C GLU A 298 6.71 -4.99 19.82
#